data_AF-A0A0P8Y9R0-F1
#
_entry.id   AF-A0A0P8Y9R0-F1
#
_cell.length_a   1.000
_cell.length_b   1.000
_cell.length_c   1.000
_cell.angle_alpha   90.00
_cell.angle_beta   90.00
_cell.angle_gamma   90.00
#
_symmetry.space_group_name_H-M   'P 1'
#
loop_
_entity.id
_entity.type
_entity.pdbx_description
1 polymer ?
#
loop_
_entity_poly.entity_id
_entity_poly.type
_entity_poly.pdbx_seq_one_letter_code
_entity_poly.pdbx_strand_id
1 'polypeptide(L)'
;MDCRAADNLMMKYLDGDITQKEYEMLNMHLSSCESCKMEFEILRSAFFSIDNIKMEEAPENLERLVVSKIRSEKPVRAKNSWLPIAVSFLAVIMGWINIILVFRFTPAASIISDSFSHLNFLFNELFDLSLSLWKTIFTGSLKLLAMGRALDIARGVILETYGMAIALMILMSAVVLRLYGNIYRAFKH
;
A
#
# COMPACT_ATOMS: atom_id res chain seq x y z
N MET A 1 -8.52 -31.13 21.70
CA MET A 1 -7.06 -31.36 21.64
C MET A 1 -6.84 -32.76 21.07
N ASP A 2 -5.79 -32.98 20.27
CA ASP A 2 -5.43 -34.30 19.78
C ASP A 2 -4.51 -35.03 20.79
N CYS A 3 -4.44 -36.37 20.68
CA CYS A 3 -3.72 -37.19 21.67
C CYS A 3 -2.21 -36.86 21.73
N ARG A 4 -1.60 -36.43 20.63
CA ARG A 4 -0.18 -36.03 20.61
C ARG A 4 0.09 -34.75 21.41
N ALA A 5 -0.82 -33.77 21.34
CA ALA A 5 -0.70 -32.60 22.18
C ALA A 5 -0.95 -32.93 23.66
N ALA A 6 -1.84 -33.88 23.94
CA ALA A 6 -2.05 -34.37 25.31
C ALA A 6 -0.78 -35.00 25.90
N ASP A 7 -0.12 -35.90 25.15
CA ASP A 7 1.13 -36.55 25.56
C ASP A 7 2.24 -35.53 25.93
N ASN A 8 2.43 -34.50 25.10
CA ASN A 8 3.38 -33.43 25.42
C ASN A 8 3.01 -32.68 26.70
N LEU A 9 1.72 -32.43 26.95
CA LEU A 9 1.26 -31.78 28.18
C LEU A 9 1.38 -32.71 29.41
N MET A 10 1.26 -34.04 29.25
CA MET A 10 1.53 -34.99 30.31
C MET A 10 2.99 -34.93 30.78
N MET A 11 3.95 -34.85 29.84
CA MET A 11 5.37 -34.72 30.17
C MET A 11 5.66 -33.41 30.90
N LYS A 12 5.14 -32.28 30.39
CA LYS A 12 5.26 -30.98 31.08
C LYS A 12 4.70 -31.00 32.50
N TYR A 13 3.57 -31.71 32.71
CA TYR A 13 2.98 -31.84 34.05
C TYR A 13 3.92 -32.57 35.02
N LEU A 14 4.61 -33.62 34.57
CA LEU A 14 5.53 -34.39 35.40
C LEU A 14 6.83 -33.63 35.69
N ASP A 15 7.31 -32.84 34.73
CA ASP A 15 8.47 -31.96 34.92
C ASP A 15 8.17 -30.76 35.82
N GLY A 16 6.89 -30.50 36.13
CA GLY A 16 6.45 -29.33 36.90
C GLY A 16 6.42 -28.02 36.10
N ASP A 17 6.56 -28.07 34.77
CA ASP A 17 6.61 -26.94 33.84
C ASP A 17 5.30 -26.79 33.03
N ILE A 18 4.16 -26.94 33.70
CA ILE A 18 2.83 -26.79 33.09
C ILE A 18 2.12 -25.54 33.61
N THR A 19 1.52 -24.77 32.71
CA THR A 19 0.69 -23.62 33.10
C THR A 19 -0.73 -24.04 33.49
N GLN A 20 -1.42 -23.22 34.29
CA GLN A 20 -2.80 -23.48 34.71
C GLN A 20 -3.75 -23.74 33.52
N LYS A 21 -3.60 -22.96 32.45
CA LYS A 21 -4.43 -23.11 31.24
C LYS A 21 -4.15 -24.43 30.51
N GLU A 22 -2.88 -24.82 30.40
CA GLU A 22 -2.49 -26.10 29.80
C GLU A 22 -2.99 -27.28 30.63
N TYR A 23 -2.94 -27.17 31.95
CA TYR A 23 -3.47 -28.19 32.86
C TYR A 23 -4.98 -28.39 32.72
N GLU A 24 -5.75 -27.30 32.60
CA GLU A 24 -7.19 -27.38 32.33
C GLU A 24 -7.48 -28.04 30.98
N MET A 25 -6.70 -27.69 29.94
CA MET A 25 -6.81 -28.32 28.62
C MET A 25 -6.48 -29.82 28.64
N LEU A 26 -5.45 -30.21 29.39
CA LEU A 26 -5.09 -31.61 29.61
C LEU A 26 -6.23 -32.34 30.31
N ASN A 27 -6.77 -31.80 31.41
CA ASN A 27 -7.87 -32.42 32.16
C ASN A 27 -9.13 -32.62 31.32
N MET A 28 -9.51 -31.64 30.49
CA MET A 28 -10.64 -31.79 29.56
C MET A 28 -10.40 -32.93 28.54
N HIS A 29 -9.16 -33.15 28.12
CA HIS A 29 -8.82 -34.25 27.23
C HIS A 29 -8.82 -35.61 27.96
N LEU A 30 -8.25 -35.68 29.17
CA LEU A 30 -8.27 -36.90 29.99
C LEU A 30 -9.70 -37.32 30.37
N SER A 31 -10.63 -36.37 30.52
CA SER A 31 -12.05 -36.69 30.76
C SER A 31 -12.80 -37.20 29.52
N SER A 32 -12.28 -36.96 28.32
CA SER A 32 -12.92 -37.33 27.05
C SER A 32 -12.22 -38.47 26.30
N CYS A 33 -10.99 -38.82 26.67
CA CYS A 33 -10.18 -39.85 26.02
C CYS A 33 -9.62 -40.85 27.04
N GLU A 34 -10.20 -42.06 27.07
CA GLU A 34 -9.81 -43.09 28.05
C GLU A 34 -8.39 -43.64 27.82
N SER A 35 -7.91 -43.69 26.57
CA SER A 35 -6.54 -44.16 26.28
C SER A 35 -5.49 -43.24 26.87
N CYS A 36 -5.64 -41.92 26.67
CA CYS A 36 -4.73 -40.91 27.21
C CYS A 36 -4.79 -40.86 28.74
N LYS A 37 -5.98 -41.08 29.32
CA LYS A 37 -6.15 -41.18 30.78
C LYS A 37 -5.40 -42.36 31.37
N MET A 38 -5.51 -43.54 30.75
CA MET A 38 -4.80 -44.74 31.20
C MET A 38 -3.29 -44.55 31.12
N GLU A 39 -2.79 -43.99 30.01
CA GLU A 39 -1.37 -43.69 29.81
C GLU A 39 -0.83 -42.71 30.86
N PHE A 40 -1.59 -41.65 31.15
CA PHE A 40 -1.22 -40.67 32.17
C PHE A 40 -1.14 -41.27 33.58
N GLU A 41 -2.08 -42.12 33.96
CA GLU A 41 -2.07 -42.80 35.28
C GLU A 41 -0.89 -43.76 35.41
N ILE A 42 -0.56 -44.51 34.36
CA ILE A 42 0.61 -45.40 34.33
C ILE A 42 1.90 -44.57 34.53
N LEU A 43 2.03 -43.49 33.77
CA LEU A 43 3.21 -42.63 33.82
C LEU A 43 3.36 -41.95 35.18
N ARG A 44 2.26 -41.46 35.76
CA ARG A 44 2.22 -40.88 37.10
C ARG A 44 2.60 -41.90 38.18
N SER A 45 2.11 -43.13 38.07
CA SER A 45 2.44 -44.22 39.00
C SER A 45 3.93 -44.59 38.94
N ALA A 46 4.50 -44.65 37.73
CA ALA A 46 5.93 -44.88 37.54
C ALA A 46 6.77 -43.76 38.15
N PHE A 47 6.39 -42.50 37.92
CA PHE A 47 7.10 -41.34 38.47
C PHE A 47 7.04 -41.31 40.00
N PHE A 48 5.87 -41.58 40.59
CA PHE A 48 5.72 -41.66 42.05
C PHE A 48 6.56 -42.79 42.66
N SER A 49 6.75 -43.89 41.94
CA SER A 49 7.61 -44.99 42.40
C SER A 49 9.08 -44.60 42.44
N ILE A 50 9.52 -43.72 41.53
CA ILE A 50 10.89 -43.18 41.50
C ILE A 50 11.09 -42.12 42.59
N ASP A 51 10.11 -41.24 42.78
CA ASP A 51 10.18 -40.15 43.76
C ASP A 51 10.29 -40.65 45.21
N ASN A 52 9.71 -41.83 45.50
CA ASN A 52 9.83 -42.49 46.80
C ASN A 52 11.15 -43.24 47.02
N ILE A 53 12.07 -43.24 46.05
CA ILE A 53 13.40 -43.82 46.24
C ILE A 53 14.18 -42.85 47.12
N LYS A 54 14.66 -43.34 48.27
CA LYS A 54 15.53 -42.58 49.15
C LYS A 54 16.79 -42.19 48.36
N MET A 55 16.90 -40.92 47.99
CA MET A 55 18.12 -40.38 47.41
C MET A 55 19.21 -40.45 48.46
N GLU A 56 20.26 -41.20 48.16
CA GLU A 56 21.48 -41.20 48.97
C GLU A 56 22.15 -39.83 48.87
N GLU A 57 22.60 -39.29 49.99
CA GLU A 57 23.31 -38.01 49.98
C GLU A 57 24.56 -38.11 49.10
N ALA A 58 24.80 -37.06 48.32
CA ALA A 58 25.98 -37.00 47.48
C ALA A 58 27.24 -37.10 48.35
N PRO A 59 28.26 -37.87 47.94
CA PRO A 59 29.49 -38.01 48.72
C PRO A 59 30.16 -36.64 48.90
N GLU A 60 30.69 -36.35 50.10
CA GLU A 60 31.26 -35.04 50.50
C GLU A 60 32.30 -34.44 49.52
N ASN A 61 32.90 -35.28 48.67
CA ASN A 61 33.96 -34.87 47.74
C ASN A 61 33.46 -34.62 46.30
N LEU A 62 32.19 -34.88 46.00
CA LEU A 62 31.64 -34.80 44.64
C LEU A 62 31.74 -33.37 44.09
N GLU A 63 31.37 -32.37 44.89
CA GLU A 63 31.39 -30.97 44.47
C GLU A 63 32.81 -30.53 44.10
N ARG A 64 33.80 -30.88 44.93
CA ARG A 64 35.22 -30.58 44.67
C ARG A 64 35.74 -31.26 43.41
N LEU A 65 35.34 -32.52 43.18
CA LEU A 65 35.73 -33.28 42.00
C LEU A 65 35.10 -32.72 40.71
N VAL A 66 33.83 -32.33 40.75
CA VAL A 66 33.13 -31.74 39.59
C VAL A 66 33.70 -30.36 39.26
N VAL A 67 33.87 -29.48 40.25
CA VAL A 67 34.41 -28.13 40.03
C VAL A 67 35.85 -28.18 39.50
N SER A 68 36.66 -29.11 39.98
CA SER A 68 38.03 -29.29 39.47
C SER A 68 38.07 -29.86 38.04
N LYS A 69 37.13 -30.75 37.68
CA LYS A 69 36.99 -31.26 36.31
C LYS A 69 36.56 -30.16 35.34
N ILE A 70 35.55 -29.36 35.69
CA ILE A 70 35.06 -28.25 34.86
C ILE A 70 36.15 -27.18 34.66
N ARG A 71 36.91 -26.85 35.71
CA ARG A 71 38.01 -25.86 35.61
C ARG A 71 39.21 -26.37 34.83
N SER A 72 39.44 -27.69 34.78
CA SER A 72 40.55 -28.30 34.04
C SER A 72 40.21 -28.54 32.57
N GLU A 73 38.93 -28.54 32.20
CA GLU A 73 38.51 -28.47 30.82
C GLU A 73 38.79 -27.08 30.25
N LYS A 74 39.70 -27.03 29.26
CA LYS A 74 39.99 -25.81 28.52
C LYS A 74 38.73 -25.36 27.79
N PRO A 75 38.45 -24.04 27.70
CA PRO A 75 37.35 -23.57 26.86
C PRO A 75 37.55 -24.15 25.46
N VAL A 76 36.50 -24.79 24.94
CA VAL A 76 36.48 -25.34 23.58
C VAL A 76 36.95 -24.22 22.67
N ARG A 77 38.16 -24.33 22.11
CA ARG A 77 38.69 -23.36 21.16
C ARG A 77 37.62 -23.20 20.08
N ALA A 78 37.04 -22.01 19.96
CA ALA A 78 36.16 -21.68 18.86
C ALA A 78 36.94 -22.01 17.57
N LYS A 79 36.57 -23.11 16.93
CA LYS A 79 37.22 -23.59 15.71
C LYS A 79 37.12 -22.44 14.73
N ASN A 80 38.26 -21.89 14.32
CA ASN A 80 38.31 -20.73 13.43
C ASN A 80 37.70 -21.15 12.09
N SER A 81 36.39 -20.96 11.98
CA SER A 81 35.58 -21.54 10.93
C SER A 81 35.32 -20.42 9.94
N TRP A 82 36.32 -20.15 9.11
CA TRP A 82 36.15 -19.32 7.91
C TRP A 82 35.16 -19.95 6.91
N LEU A 83 34.88 -21.24 7.09
CA LEU A 83 33.98 -22.06 6.26
C LEU A 83 32.54 -21.49 6.15
N PRO A 84 31.80 -21.20 7.24
CA PRO A 84 30.48 -20.57 7.16
C PRO A 84 30.50 -19.23 6.41
N ILE A 85 31.55 -18.42 6.62
CA ILE A 85 31.69 -17.13 5.92
C ILE A 85 31.86 -17.36 4.41
N ALA A 86 32.74 -18.29 4.02
CA ALA A 86 32.94 -18.65 2.62
C ALA A 86 31.67 -19.23 1.96
N VAL A 87 30.92 -20.05 2.69
CA VAL A 87 29.63 -20.61 2.22
C VAL A 87 28.59 -19.51 2.01
N SER A 88 28.49 -18.55 2.93
CA SER A 88 27.58 -17.40 2.77
C SER A 88 27.94 -16.55 1.56
N PHE A 89 29.22 -16.27 1.31
CA PHE A 89 29.64 -15.52 0.12
C PHE A 89 29.31 -16.26 -1.18
N LEU A 90 29.55 -17.57 -1.24
CA LEU A 90 29.20 -18.39 -2.40
C LEU A 90 27.69 -18.42 -2.67
N ALA A 91 26.86 -18.50 -1.62
CA ALA A 91 25.40 -18.47 -1.75
C ALA A 91 24.91 -17.15 -2.36
N VAL A 92 25.49 -16.02 -1.94
CA VAL A 92 25.15 -14.71 -2.51
C VAL A 92 25.53 -14.65 -3.99
N ILE A 93 26.74 -15.08 -4.35
CA ILE A 93 27.20 -15.10 -5.75
C ILE A 93 26.30 -15.97 -6.62
N MET A 94 25.93 -17.16 -6.15
CA MET A 94 25.02 -18.07 -6.85
C MET A 94 23.62 -17.49 -7.03
N GLY A 95 23.14 -16.71 -6.06
CA GLY A 95 21.88 -15.97 -6.16
C GLY A 95 21.89 -14.95 -7.29
N TRP A 96 22.94 -14.13 -7.37
CA TRP A 96 23.10 -13.15 -8.45
C TRP A 96 23.24 -13.79 -9.83
N ILE A 97 23.98 -14.90 -9.93
CA ILE A 97 24.10 -15.68 -11.18
C ILE A 97 22.73 -16.19 -11.62
N ASN A 98 21.90 -16.69 -10.71
CA ASN A 98 20.54 -17.13 -11.02
C ASN A 98 19.67 -15.99 -11.55
N ILE A 99 19.71 -14.82 -10.91
CA ILE A 99 18.96 -13.63 -11.38
C ILE A 99 19.36 -13.27 -12.81
N ILE A 100 20.67 -13.26 -13.10
CA ILE A 100 21.19 -12.98 -14.45
C ILE A 100 20.74 -14.05 -15.45
N LEU A 101 20.79 -15.34 -15.07
CA LEU A 101 20.34 -16.44 -15.93
C LEU A 101 18.84 -16.39 -16.21
N VAL A 102 18.01 -16.06 -15.22
CA VAL A 102 16.56 -15.88 -15.39
C VAL A 102 16.28 -14.75 -16.37
N PHE A 103 16.98 -13.61 -16.24
CA PHE A 103 16.86 -12.51 -17.20
C PHE A 103 17.38 -12.88 -18.61
N ARG A 104 18.37 -13.77 -18.72
CA ARG A 104 18.95 -14.19 -20.01
C ARG A 104 18.13 -15.24 -20.74
N PHE A 105 17.53 -16.18 -20.01
CA PHE A 105 16.81 -17.33 -20.54
C PHE A 105 15.29 -17.13 -20.60
N THR A 106 14.74 -16.26 -19.76
CA THR A 106 13.32 -15.93 -19.80
C THR A 106 13.16 -14.67 -20.67
N PRO A 107 12.33 -14.70 -21.73
CA PRO A 107 11.96 -13.50 -22.49
C PRO A 107 11.03 -12.57 -21.69
N ALA A 108 11.13 -12.57 -20.35
CA ALA A 108 10.34 -11.71 -19.49
C ALA A 108 10.57 -10.23 -19.83
N ALA A 109 11.81 -9.87 -20.20
CA ALA A 109 12.13 -8.52 -20.64
C ALA A 109 11.37 -8.11 -21.92
N SER A 110 11.22 -9.01 -22.90
CA SER A 110 10.47 -8.70 -24.13
C SER A 110 8.97 -8.65 -23.89
N ILE A 111 8.43 -9.54 -23.06
CA ILE A 111 7.00 -9.52 -22.69
C ILE A 111 6.65 -8.23 -21.94
N ILE A 112 7.52 -7.79 -21.04
CA ILE A 112 7.35 -6.53 -20.29
C ILE A 112 7.46 -5.34 -21.25
N SER A 113 8.43 -5.33 -22.17
CA SER A 113 8.56 -4.23 -23.14
C SER A 113 7.37 -4.15 -24.09
N ASP A 114 6.86 -5.29 -24.56
CA ASP A 114 5.71 -5.35 -25.46
C ASP A 114 4.45 -4.83 -24.75
N SER A 115 4.25 -5.24 -23.50
CA SER A 115 3.15 -4.74 -22.66
C SER A 115 3.24 -3.23 -22.43
N PHE A 116 4.45 -2.73 -22.16
CA PHE A 116 4.69 -1.31 -21.95
C PHE A 116 4.46 -0.50 -23.24
N SER A 117 4.78 -1.07 -24.41
CA SER A 117 4.56 -0.45 -25.71
C SER A 117 3.07 -0.23 -26.01
N HIS A 118 2.22 -1.21 -25.68
CA HIS A 118 0.77 -1.09 -25.81
C HIS A 118 0.19 -0.04 -24.87
N LEU A 119 0.66 0.01 -23.62
CA LEU A 119 0.23 1.02 -22.66
C LEU A 119 0.65 2.43 -23.11
N ASN A 120 1.87 2.58 -23.61
CA ASN A 120 2.37 3.84 -24.14
C ASN A 120 1.58 4.30 -25.37
N PHE A 121 1.19 3.38 -26.26
CA PHE A 121 0.34 3.68 -27.41
C PHE A 121 -1.01 4.29 -26.97
N LEU A 122 -1.72 3.63 -26.04
CA LEU A 122 -2.99 4.13 -25.50
C LEU A 122 -2.84 5.49 -24.82
N PHE A 123 -1.75 5.68 -24.07
CA PHE A 123 -1.48 6.95 -23.40
C PHE A 123 -1.23 8.08 -24.39
N ASN A 124 -0.48 7.82 -25.46
CA ASN A 124 -0.22 8.82 -26.50
C ASN A 124 -1.50 9.19 -27.26
N GLU A 125 -2.36 8.23 -27.60
CA GLU A 125 -3.66 8.56 -28.22
C GLU A 125 -4.53 9.43 -27.31
N LEU A 126 -4.62 9.10 -26.02
CA LEU A 126 -5.36 9.90 -25.04
C LEU A 126 -4.78 11.30 -24.90
N PHE A 127 -3.45 11.41 -24.86
CA PHE A 127 -2.75 12.68 -24.74
C PHE A 127 -2.99 13.56 -25.97
N ASP A 128 -2.88 12.99 -27.17
CA ASP A 128 -3.14 13.68 -28.44
C ASP A 128 -4.59 14.16 -28.54
N LEU A 129 -5.56 13.33 -28.13
CA LEU A 129 -6.97 13.71 -28.04
C LEU A 129 -7.15 14.91 -27.09
N SER A 130 -6.55 14.83 -25.90
CA SER A 130 -6.55 15.90 -24.90
C SER A 130 -6.00 17.21 -25.48
N LEU A 131 -4.85 17.15 -26.15
CA LEU A 131 -4.16 18.31 -26.70
C LEU A 131 -4.95 18.92 -27.87
N SER A 132 -5.57 18.07 -28.70
CA SER A 132 -6.47 18.48 -29.79
C SER A 132 -7.72 19.21 -29.26
N LEU A 133 -8.36 18.67 -28.23
CA LEU A 133 -9.50 19.32 -27.57
C LEU A 133 -9.10 20.67 -26.99
N TRP A 134 -7.96 20.71 -26.28
CA TRP A 134 -7.47 21.95 -25.68
C TRP A 134 -7.16 23.02 -26.73
N LYS A 135 -6.50 22.63 -27.83
CA LYS A 135 -6.22 23.52 -28.97
C LYS A 135 -7.51 24.06 -29.60
N THR A 136 -8.53 23.22 -29.76
CA THR A 136 -9.81 23.63 -30.34
C THR A 136 -10.55 24.60 -29.43
N ILE A 137 -10.61 24.32 -28.12
CA ILE A 137 -11.21 25.20 -27.12
C ILE A 137 -10.47 26.54 -27.09
N PHE A 138 -9.14 26.51 -27.00
CA PHE A 138 -8.33 27.72 -26.90
C PHE A 138 -8.45 28.60 -28.15
N THR A 139 -8.31 28.00 -29.35
CA THR A 139 -8.44 28.76 -30.60
C THR A 139 -9.86 29.28 -30.83
N GLY A 140 -10.89 28.51 -30.47
CA GLY A 140 -12.28 28.95 -30.50
C GLY A 140 -12.53 30.14 -29.57
N SER A 141 -11.98 30.08 -28.35
CA SER A 141 -12.10 31.15 -27.36
C SER A 141 -11.42 32.43 -27.83
N LEU A 142 -10.24 32.31 -28.45
CA LEU A 142 -9.49 33.45 -28.99
C LEU A 142 -10.22 34.09 -30.18
N LYS A 143 -10.85 33.29 -31.05
CA LYS A 143 -11.70 33.77 -32.14
C LYS A 143 -12.95 34.49 -31.63
N LEU A 144 -13.62 33.96 -30.60
CA LEU A 144 -14.78 34.62 -29.98
C LEU A 144 -14.41 35.97 -29.38
N LEU A 145 -13.27 36.06 -28.70
CA LEU A 145 -12.77 37.32 -28.14
C LEU A 145 -12.46 38.35 -29.24
N ALA A 146 -11.79 37.92 -30.32
CA ALA A 146 -11.50 38.79 -31.46
C ALA A 146 -12.79 39.29 -32.15
N MET A 147 -13.80 38.42 -32.27
CA MET A 147 -15.10 38.77 -32.83
C MET A 147 -15.87 39.78 -31.94
N GLY A 148 -15.78 39.64 -30.61
CA GLY A 148 -16.32 40.64 -29.67
C GLY A 148 -15.70 42.02 -29.89
N ARG A 149 -14.36 42.11 -29.97
CA ARG A 149 -13.68 43.38 -30.26
C ARG A 149 -14.06 43.96 -31.63
N ALA A 150 -14.22 43.13 -32.65
CA ALA A 150 -14.65 43.58 -33.96
C ALA A 150 -16.07 44.17 -33.94
N LEU A 151 -16.99 43.56 -33.18
CA LEU A 151 -18.35 44.07 -32.98
C LEU A 151 -18.35 45.39 -32.21
N ASP A 152 -17.52 45.54 -31.19
CA ASP A 152 -17.40 46.80 -30.44
C ASP A 152 -16.90 47.94 -31.33
N ILE A 153 -15.88 47.68 -32.16
CA ILE A 153 -15.37 48.66 -33.14
C ILE A 153 -16.46 49.00 -34.18
N ALA A 154 -17.13 47.99 -34.74
CA ALA A 154 -18.20 48.20 -35.71
C ALA A 154 -19.36 49.02 -35.13
N ARG A 155 -19.76 48.73 -33.89
CA ARG A 155 -20.79 49.48 -33.16
C ARG A 155 -20.37 50.95 -32.97
N GLY A 156 -19.12 51.20 -32.62
CA GLY A 156 -18.57 52.56 -32.48
C GLY A 156 -18.66 53.35 -33.80
N VAL A 157 -18.18 52.75 -34.89
CA VAL A 157 -18.21 53.39 -36.23
C VAL A 157 -19.65 53.67 -36.69
N ILE A 158 -20.57 52.73 -36.50
CA ILE A 158 -21.98 52.92 -36.87
C ILE A 158 -22.63 54.04 -36.05
N LEU A 159 -22.38 54.08 -34.74
CA LEU A 159 -22.91 55.13 -33.86
C LEU A 159 -22.36 56.52 -34.20
N GLU A 160 -21.08 56.64 -34.54
CA GLU A 160 -20.51 57.94 -34.93
C GLU A 160 -21.02 58.43 -36.30
N THR A 161 -21.08 57.53 -37.29
CA THR A 161 -21.49 57.89 -38.66
C THR A 161 -22.99 58.17 -38.77
N TYR A 162 -23.84 57.34 -38.15
CA TYR A 162 -25.29 57.48 -38.27
C TYR A 162 -25.94 58.18 -37.07
N GLY A 163 -25.25 58.29 -35.93
CA GLY A 163 -25.80 58.93 -34.73
C GLY A 163 -26.09 60.40 -34.93
N MET A 164 -25.19 61.15 -35.58
CA MET A 164 -25.42 62.56 -35.90
C MET A 164 -26.57 62.75 -36.89
N ALA A 165 -26.68 61.88 -37.90
CA ALA A 165 -27.77 61.92 -38.89
C ALA A 165 -29.13 61.65 -38.23
N ILE A 166 -29.21 60.66 -37.35
CA ILE A 166 -30.44 60.35 -36.59
C ILE A 166 -30.80 61.50 -35.65
N ALA A 167 -29.83 62.06 -34.92
CA ALA A 167 -30.06 63.21 -34.03
C ALA A 167 -30.58 64.44 -34.80
N LEU A 168 -30.01 64.73 -35.97
CA LEU A 168 -30.48 65.80 -36.86
C LEU A 168 -31.88 65.54 -37.38
N MET A 169 -32.22 64.31 -37.79
CA MET A 169 -33.58 63.97 -38.22
C MET A 169 -34.60 64.15 -37.09
N ILE A 170 -34.26 63.75 -35.87
CA ILE A 170 -35.12 63.95 -34.69
C ILE A 170 -35.32 65.45 -34.41
N LEU A 171 -34.23 66.25 -34.44
CA LEU A 171 -34.31 67.69 -34.25
C LEU A 171 -35.16 68.37 -35.33
N MET A 172 -34.96 68.02 -36.60
CA MET A 172 -35.75 68.55 -37.71
C MET A 172 -37.23 68.19 -37.56
N SER A 173 -37.55 66.95 -37.18
CA SER A 173 -38.92 66.53 -36.89
C SER A 173 -39.54 67.33 -35.75
N ALA A 174 -38.80 67.55 -34.66
CA ALA A 174 -39.26 68.36 -33.52
C ALA A 174 -39.52 69.82 -33.92
N VAL A 175 -38.69 70.41 -34.78
CA VAL A 175 -38.89 71.77 -35.31
C VAL A 175 -40.15 71.85 -36.16
N VAL A 176 -40.37 70.89 -37.06
CA VAL A 176 -41.58 70.84 -37.90
C VAL A 176 -42.84 70.74 -37.05
N LEU A 177 -42.86 69.85 -36.05
CA LEU A 177 -44.00 69.73 -35.12
C LEU A 177 -44.26 71.04 -34.36
N ARG A 178 -43.20 71.74 -33.93
CA ARG A 178 -43.33 73.02 -33.23
C ARG A 178 -43.85 74.14 -34.14
N LEU A 179 -43.40 74.19 -35.39
CA LEU A 179 -43.91 75.12 -36.40
C LEU A 179 -45.38 74.87 -36.69
N TYR A 180 -45.77 73.61 -36.90
CA TYR A 180 -47.15 73.22 -37.12
C TYR A 180 -48.05 73.62 -35.94
N GLY A 181 -47.60 73.38 -34.70
CA GLY A 181 -48.33 73.79 -33.50
C GLY A 181 -48.42 75.31 -33.30
N ASN A 182 -47.44 76.08 -33.79
CA ASN A 182 -47.48 77.55 -33.77
C ASN A 182 -48.45 78.10 -34.82
N ILE A 183 -48.44 77.56 -36.05
CA ILE A 183 -49.35 77.95 -37.13
C ILE A 183 -50.80 77.62 -36.74
N TYR A 184 -51.05 76.44 -36.18
CA TYR A 184 -52.37 76.05 -35.69
C TYR A 184 -52.91 77.00 -34.61
N ARG A 185 -52.04 77.50 -33.72
CA ARG A 185 -52.41 78.52 -32.72
C ARG A 185 -52.66 79.89 -33.34
N ALA A 186 -51.89 80.29 -34.35
CA ALA A 186 -52.07 81.57 -35.04
C ALA A 186 -53.39 81.63 -35.86
N PHE A 187 -53.86 80.50 -36.41
CA PHE A 187 -55.13 80.41 -37.14
C PHE A 187 -56.37 80.27 -36.25
N LYS A 188 -56.19 80.05 -34.93
CA LYS A 188 -57.30 79.89 -33.97
C LYS A 188 -57.68 81.21 -33.27
N HIS A 189 -56.94 82.28 -33.54
CA HIS A 189 -57.26 83.67 -33.16
C HIS A 189 -57.72 84.44 -34.39
#